data_AF-A0A6C2CDU4-F1
#
_entry.id   AF-A0A6C2CDU4-F1
#
_cell.length_a   1.000
_cell.length_b   1.000
_cell.length_c   1.000
_cell.angle_alpha   90.00
_cell.angle_beta   90.00
_cell.angle_gamma   90.00
#
_symmetry.space_group_name_H-M   'P 1'
#
loop_
_entity.id
_entity.type
_entity.pdbx_description
1 polymer ?
#
loop_
_entity_poly.entity_id
_entity_poly.type
_entity_poly.pdbx_seq_one_letter_code
_entity_poly.pdbx_strand_id
1 'polypeptide(L)'
;MGYDVPDEGKEIQAQVKKLLELLGSSDSGQLKNAWGFFRRPFYVQASVAALVFGSIGYAIQTESTGNSYAYTPPKGPKPYVANPTPTAADFSDTPLPAVNPKPRGYERPATAPNGAAWPVTASYVKGFEKLHTNGLSEVTVDNSRNNSDVFVKLVSIDGPNAYPVRTFFIPAYGSFTVNKINAGNYDIRYKDLSNGGLSRSDPFNLEEIRTYDGTQYSTMTMTLYKVKQGNMKTYGLSEDEF
;
A
#
# COMPACT_ATOMS: atom_id res chain seq x y z
N MET A 1 -26.30 -27.43 -39.53
CA MET A 1 -25.43 -26.23 -39.54
C MET A 1 -24.41 -26.42 -38.42
N GLY A 2 -23.23 -26.94 -38.75
CA GLY A 2 -22.11 -27.06 -37.82
C GLY A 2 -21.13 -25.93 -38.10
N TYR A 3 -20.81 -25.12 -37.09
CA TYR A 3 -19.81 -24.06 -37.19
C TYR A 3 -18.43 -24.67 -37.02
N ASP A 4 -17.55 -24.42 -37.98
CA ASP A 4 -16.11 -24.71 -37.92
C ASP A 4 -15.50 -23.79 -36.85
N VAL A 5 -15.02 -24.37 -35.75
CA VAL A 5 -14.22 -23.66 -34.74
C VAL A 5 -12.77 -23.82 -35.18
N PRO A 6 -12.02 -22.72 -35.42
CA PRO A 6 -10.60 -22.81 -35.73
C PRO A 6 -9.85 -23.54 -34.61
N ASP A 7 -9.08 -24.55 -34.99
CA ASP A 7 -8.28 -25.37 -34.09
C ASP A 7 -7.09 -24.56 -33.54
N GLU A 8 -7.36 -23.72 -32.53
CA GLU A 8 -6.40 -22.85 -31.83
C GLU A 8 -5.14 -23.62 -31.37
N GLY A 9 -5.26 -24.94 -31.15
CA GLY A 9 -4.15 -25.82 -30.79
C GLY A 9 -3.05 -25.92 -31.86
N LYS A 10 -3.42 -25.84 -33.14
CA LYS A 10 -2.44 -25.89 -34.25
C LYS A 10 -1.66 -24.58 -34.38
N GLU A 11 -2.33 -23.47 -34.11
CA GLU A 11 -1.72 -22.14 -34.20
C GLU A 11 -0.72 -21.91 -33.06
N ILE A 12 -1.05 -22.40 -31.85
CA ILE A 12 -0.14 -22.40 -30.70
C ILE A 12 1.07 -23.30 -30.97
N GLN A 13 0.90 -24.50 -31.54
CA GLN A 13 2.03 -25.36 -31.90
C GLN A 13 2.95 -24.72 -32.94
N ALA A 14 2.40 -24.02 -33.93
CA ALA A 14 3.19 -23.32 -34.93
C ALA A 14 4.02 -22.18 -34.33
N GLN A 15 3.44 -21.43 -33.38
CA GLN A 15 4.15 -20.35 -32.68
C GLN A 15 5.28 -20.88 -31.79
N VAL A 16 5.04 -21.98 -31.06
CA VAL A 16 6.07 -22.63 -30.23
C VAL A 16 7.22 -23.16 -31.10
N LYS A 17 6.92 -23.74 -32.26
CA LYS A 17 7.94 -24.26 -33.17
C LYS A 17 8.81 -23.14 -33.77
N LYS A 18 8.19 -21.99 -34.10
CA LYS A 18 8.89 -20.79 -34.59
C LYS A 18 9.79 -20.15 -33.50
N LEU A 19 9.36 -20.21 -32.24
CA LEU A 19 10.14 -19.73 -31.10
C LEU A 19 11.33 -20.63 -30.79
N LEU A 20 11.17 -21.95 -30.94
CA LEU A 20 12.26 -22.92 -30.85
C LEU A 20 13.28 -22.79 -31.98
N GLU A 21 12.83 -22.42 -33.18
CA GLU A 21 13.71 -22.18 -34.34
C GLU A 21 14.52 -20.89 -34.17
N LEU A 22 13.91 -19.83 -33.62
CA LEU A 22 14.58 -18.57 -33.25
C LEU A 22 15.60 -18.74 -32.11
N LEU A 23 15.35 -19.67 -31.19
CA LEU A 23 16.29 -20.01 -30.12
C LEU A 23 17.40 -20.97 -30.58
N GLY A 24 17.19 -21.66 -31.70
CA GLY A 24 18.13 -22.64 -32.27
C GLY A 24 19.18 -22.06 -33.22
N SER A 25 19.03 -20.81 -33.66
CA SER A 25 19.98 -20.14 -34.56
C SER A 25 20.79 -19.06 -33.83
N SER A 26 21.69 -19.49 -32.95
CA SER A 26 22.76 -18.65 -32.42
C SER A 26 24.07 -19.42 -32.48
N ASP A 27 25.03 -18.77 -33.14
CA ASP A 27 26.30 -19.27 -33.62
C ASP A 27 27.12 -20.06 -32.59
N SER A 28 27.49 -21.28 -32.99
CA SER A 28 28.18 -22.28 -32.20
C SER A 28 29.68 -21.96 -32.10
N GLY A 29 30.06 -21.08 -31.16
CA GLY A 29 31.47 -20.67 -31.01
C GLY A 29 32.05 -20.64 -29.60
N GLN A 30 31.29 -20.26 -28.56
CA GLN A 30 31.92 -19.84 -27.29
C GLN A 30 31.30 -20.36 -25.98
N LEU A 31 30.40 -21.36 -26.00
CA LEU A 31 29.82 -21.91 -24.76
C LEU A 31 30.15 -23.40 -24.52
N LYS A 32 31.27 -23.88 -25.09
CA LYS A 32 31.86 -25.17 -24.69
C LYS A 32 32.77 -24.95 -23.49
N ASN A 33 32.20 -24.67 -22.31
CA ASN A 33 32.80 -24.91 -20.98
C ASN A 33 31.96 -24.30 -19.84
N ALA A 34 30.73 -24.77 -19.63
CA ALA A 34 29.97 -24.41 -18.43
C ALA A 34 29.17 -25.58 -17.78
N TRP A 35 29.21 -26.78 -18.36
CA TRP A 35 28.35 -27.90 -17.93
C TRP A 35 29.12 -29.10 -17.34
N GLY A 36 30.33 -28.87 -16.81
CA GLY A 36 31.13 -29.88 -16.11
C GLY A 36 30.91 -29.96 -14.59
N PHE A 37 30.10 -29.09 -14.01
CA PHE A 37 30.08 -28.91 -12.55
C PHE A 37 29.01 -29.72 -11.79
N PHE A 38 28.12 -30.45 -12.47
CA PHE A 38 26.96 -31.12 -11.84
C PHE A 38 27.12 -32.63 -11.63
N ARG A 39 28.29 -33.08 -11.15
CA ARG A 39 28.45 -34.44 -10.60
C ARG A 39 29.43 -34.49 -9.44
N ARG A 40 29.01 -34.14 -8.20
CA ARG A 40 29.54 -34.60 -6.89
C ARG A 40 28.79 -33.96 -5.68
N PRO A 41 28.87 -34.54 -4.46
CA PRO A 41 27.73 -34.71 -3.54
C PRO A 41 27.36 -33.51 -2.64
N PHE A 42 26.12 -33.57 -2.12
CA PHE A 42 25.24 -32.59 -1.47
C PHE A 42 25.75 -31.62 -0.38
N TYR A 43 27.03 -31.59 0.00
CA TYR A 43 27.53 -30.73 1.08
C TYR A 43 28.28 -29.47 0.63
N VAL A 44 28.41 -29.23 -0.69
CA VAL A 44 29.06 -28.02 -1.24
C VAL A 44 28.08 -26.86 -1.46
N GLN A 45 26.77 -27.08 -1.32
CA GLN A 45 25.77 -25.99 -1.39
C GLN A 45 25.64 -25.19 -0.07
N ALA A 46 26.17 -25.69 1.05
CA ALA A 46 26.13 -24.99 2.33
C ALA A 46 27.23 -23.92 2.49
N SER A 47 28.28 -23.90 1.67
CA SER A 47 29.40 -22.96 1.80
C SER A 47 29.30 -21.71 0.91
N VAL A 48 28.48 -21.71 -0.14
CA VAL A 48 28.22 -20.49 -0.95
C VAL A 48 27.15 -19.60 -0.31
N ALA A 49 26.25 -20.18 0.50
CA ALA A 49 25.29 -19.41 1.29
C ALA A 49 25.93 -18.66 2.48
N ALA A 50 27.10 -19.07 2.99
CA ALA A 50 27.76 -18.38 4.10
C ALA A 50 28.68 -17.21 3.66
N LEU A 51 29.16 -17.21 2.41
CA LEU A 51 30.08 -16.17 1.91
C LEU A 51 29.39 -15.01 1.17
N VAL A 52 28.08 -15.09 0.91
CA VAL A 52 27.27 -13.94 0.44
C VAL A 52 26.55 -13.23 1.60
N PHE A 53 26.26 -13.93 2.71
CA PHE A 53 25.65 -13.33 3.91
C PHE A 53 26.66 -12.76 4.92
N GLY A 54 27.96 -13.06 4.79
CA GLY A 54 29.00 -12.58 5.71
C GLY A 54 29.54 -11.17 5.46
N SER A 55 29.33 -10.57 4.28
CA SER A 55 29.89 -9.25 3.92
C SER A 55 28.93 -8.07 4.04
N ILE A 56 27.64 -8.30 4.35
CA ILE A 56 26.70 -7.21 4.72
C ILE A 56 26.66 -7.02 6.24
N GLY A 57 27.01 -8.04 7.03
CA GLY A 57 26.97 -7.99 8.50
C GLY A 57 28.12 -7.25 9.19
N TYR A 58 29.25 -7.02 8.51
CA TYR A 58 30.43 -6.36 9.10
C TYR A 58 30.53 -4.85 8.79
N ALA A 59 29.60 -4.28 8.02
CA ALA A 59 29.56 -2.85 7.72
C ALA A 59 28.37 -2.10 8.37
N ILE A 60 27.74 -2.68 9.41
CA ILE A 60 26.71 -2.00 10.22
C ILE A 60 27.17 -1.85 11.68
N GLN A 61 28.49 -1.79 11.90
CA GLN A 61 29.04 -1.58 13.24
C GLN A 61 30.11 -0.50 13.28
N THR A 62 29.92 0.60 12.55
CA THR A 62 30.47 1.92 12.87
C THR A 62 29.63 2.97 12.15
N GLU A 63 28.68 3.60 12.83
CA GLU A 63 28.23 4.99 12.60
C GLU A 63 27.07 5.31 13.56
N SER A 64 27.37 5.22 14.84
CA SER A 64 26.70 6.02 15.86
C SER A 64 27.38 7.39 15.92
N THR A 65 27.08 8.27 14.97
CA THR A 65 27.40 9.71 15.11
C THR A 65 26.47 10.56 14.24
N GLY A 66 25.62 11.32 14.92
CA GLY A 66 25.17 12.66 14.53
C GLY A 66 24.67 12.89 13.10
N ASN A 67 23.35 12.79 12.90
CA ASN A 67 22.50 13.91 12.48
C ASN A 67 21.09 13.39 12.23
N SER A 68 20.15 13.80 13.08
CA SER A 68 18.73 13.58 12.90
C SER A 68 18.20 14.50 11.80
N TYR A 69 18.38 14.10 10.55
CA TYR A 69 17.54 14.61 9.46
C TYR A 69 16.18 13.92 9.58
N ALA A 70 15.16 14.68 9.99
CA ALA A 70 13.78 14.22 9.99
C ALA A 70 13.43 13.83 8.54
N TYR A 71 13.39 12.53 8.25
CA TYR A 71 12.88 12.01 6.99
C TYR A 71 11.39 12.36 6.90
N THR A 72 11.10 13.43 6.18
CA THR A 72 9.77 13.64 5.61
C THR A 72 9.73 12.79 4.34
N PRO A 73 8.82 11.80 4.23
CA PRO A 73 8.69 11.10 2.96
C PRO A 73 8.30 12.11 1.88
N PRO A 74 8.65 11.84 0.62
CA PRO A 74 8.18 12.66 -0.49
C PRO A 74 6.65 12.79 -0.45
N LYS A 75 6.13 13.98 -0.77
CA LYS A 75 4.71 14.15 -1.12
C LYS A 75 4.31 13.02 -2.08
N GLY A 76 3.13 12.44 -1.89
CA GLY A 76 2.69 11.32 -2.71
C GLY A 76 2.76 11.67 -4.18
N PRO A 77 3.24 10.79 -5.07
CA PRO A 77 3.51 11.14 -6.46
C PRO A 77 2.25 11.33 -7.32
N LYS A 78 1.04 11.24 -6.74
CA LYS A 78 -0.22 11.28 -7.51
C LYS A 78 -1.13 12.39 -7.00
N PRO A 79 -1.54 13.33 -7.87
CA PRO A 79 -2.45 14.38 -7.48
C PRO A 79 -3.74 13.77 -6.92
N TYR A 80 -4.16 14.28 -5.78
CA TYR A 80 -5.45 13.96 -5.17
C TYR A 80 -6.53 14.79 -5.87
N VAL A 81 -7.64 14.15 -6.25
CA VAL A 81 -8.81 14.84 -6.78
C VAL A 81 -9.86 14.88 -5.69
N ALA A 82 -9.94 16.01 -4.98
CA ALA A 82 -11.09 16.30 -4.12
C ALA A 82 -12.31 16.61 -5.00
N ASN A 83 -13.50 16.14 -4.62
CA ASN A 83 -14.74 16.70 -5.16
C ASN A 83 -14.82 18.19 -4.74
N PRO A 84 -15.19 19.13 -5.62
CA PRO A 84 -14.93 20.55 -5.40
C PRO A 84 -15.81 21.15 -4.29
N THR A 85 -15.21 21.93 -3.39
CA THR A 85 -15.86 22.85 -2.44
C THR A 85 -14.91 24.04 -2.23
N PRO A 86 -15.40 25.29 -2.09
CA PRO A 86 -14.75 26.47 -2.66
C PRO A 86 -13.58 27.04 -1.86
N THR A 87 -12.69 27.67 -2.62
CA THR A 87 -11.47 28.41 -2.30
C THR A 87 -11.55 29.30 -1.05
N ALA A 88 -10.56 29.18 -0.18
CA ALA A 88 -10.12 30.25 0.72
C ALA A 88 -8.62 30.49 0.50
N ALA A 89 -8.27 31.75 0.30
CA ALA A 89 -6.98 32.24 -0.15
C ALA A 89 -5.93 32.39 0.98
N ASP A 90 -4.66 32.33 0.55
CA ASP A 90 -3.41 32.91 1.06
C ASP A 90 -3.03 32.76 2.54
N PHE A 91 -1.77 32.34 2.81
CA PHE A 91 -0.74 33.14 3.51
C PHE A 91 0.61 32.37 3.62
N SER A 92 1.62 32.92 2.92
CA SER A 92 3.07 33.05 3.18
C SER A 92 3.94 31.98 3.88
N ASP A 93 5.12 31.83 3.27
CA ASP A 93 6.29 30.95 3.48
C ASP A 93 7.28 31.38 4.59
N THR A 94 7.70 30.48 5.49
CA THR A 94 9.06 30.41 6.13
C THR A 94 9.26 29.09 6.95
N PRO A 95 10.47 28.48 7.08
CA PRO A 95 10.62 27.05 7.44
C PRO A 95 11.27 26.69 8.82
N LEU A 96 10.93 25.47 9.31
CA LEU A 96 11.53 24.56 10.34
C LEU A 96 11.28 24.85 11.87
N PRO A 97 11.26 23.86 12.81
CA PRO A 97 11.51 22.41 12.72
C PRO A 97 10.39 21.48 13.30
N ALA A 98 10.54 20.16 13.06
CA ALA A 98 9.61 19.09 13.41
C ALA A 98 9.57 18.73 14.92
N VAL A 99 8.57 19.27 15.62
CA VAL A 99 7.89 18.64 16.75
C VAL A 99 6.43 19.00 16.50
N ASN A 100 5.53 18.07 16.19
CA ASN A 100 4.11 18.43 15.98
C ASN A 100 3.57 18.94 17.33
N PRO A 101 3.47 20.26 17.57
CA PRO A 101 2.91 20.74 18.80
C PRO A 101 1.41 20.53 18.65
N LYS A 102 0.72 20.05 19.67
CA LYS A 102 -0.74 20.19 19.74
C LYS A 102 -1.06 21.64 19.37
N PRO A 103 -1.79 21.92 18.27
CA PRO A 103 -2.21 23.29 18.00
C PRO A 103 -3.05 23.72 19.21
N ARG A 104 -2.57 24.72 19.96
CA ARG A 104 -3.38 25.36 21.00
C ARG A 104 -4.57 25.99 20.28
N GLY A 105 -5.71 25.30 20.25
CA GLY A 105 -6.93 25.76 19.59
C GLY A 105 -7.56 24.84 18.55
N TYR A 106 -7.10 23.59 18.35
CA TYR A 106 -7.88 22.66 17.52
C TYR A 106 -9.16 22.27 18.24
N GLU A 107 -10.30 22.67 17.69
CA GLU A 107 -11.62 22.22 18.10
C GLU A 107 -12.10 21.16 17.11
N ARG A 108 -12.59 20.03 17.64
CA ARG A 108 -13.19 18.98 16.82
C ARG A 108 -14.38 19.54 16.04
N PRO A 109 -14.42 19.40 14.71
CA PRO A 109 -15.59 19.78 13.93
C PRO A 109 -16.84 19.03 14.40
N ALA A 110 -17.96 19.75 14.53
CA ALA A 110 -19.24 19.15 14.93
C ALA A 110 -19.79 18.15 13.90
N THR A 111 -19.37 18.29 12.64
CA THR A 111 -19.80 17.48 11.49
C THR A 111 -18.61 17.01 10.67
N ALA A 112 -18.82 15.96 9.88
CA ALA A 112 -17.88 15.51 8.87
C ALA A 112 -17.73 16.55 7.75
N PRO A 113 -16.69 16.47 6.89
CA PRO A 113 -16.44 17.47 5.85
C PRO A 113 -17.60 17.68 4.86
N ASN A 114 -18.48 16.69 4.71
CA ASN A 114 -19.69 16.79 3.87
C ASN A 114 -20.93 17.31 4.65
N GLY A 115 -20.75 17.82 5.86
CA GLY A 115 -21.82 18.31 6.73
C GLY A 115 -22.61 17.22 7.46
N ALA A 116 -22.36 15.93 7.22
CA ALA A 116 -23.04 14.85 7.94
C ALA A 116 -22.61 14.80 9.41
N ALA A 117 -23.52 14.37 10.29
CA ALA A 117 -23.15 14.09 11.68
C ALA A 117 -22.15 12.93 11.77
N TRP A 118 -21.23 13.02 12.72
CA TRP A 118 -20.34 11.90 13.05
C TRP A 118 -21.15 10.69 13.53
N PRO A 119 -20.82 9.47 13.08
CA PRO A 119 -21.37 8.26 13.68
C PRO A 119 -21.01 8.14 15.17
N VAL A 120 -21.87 7.48 15.95
CA VAL A 120 -21.61 7.19 17.38
C VAL A 120 -20.71 5.97 17.54
N THR A 121 -20.82 5.00 16.64
CA THR A 121 -20.00 3.79 16.59
C THR A 121 -19.12 3.79 15.35
N ALA A 122 -18.16 2.88 15.29
CA ALA A 122 -17.36 2.68 14.08
C ALA A 122 -18.27 2.36 12.89
N SER A 123 -18.29 3.21 11.87
CA SER A 123 -19.12 3.02 10.68
C SER A 123 -18.69 3.90 9.52
N TYR A 124 -19.19 3.59 8.33
CA TYR A 124 -19.14 4.52 7.20
C TYR A 124 -19.79 5.86 7.56
N VAL A 125 -19.18 6.96 7.11
CA VAL A 125 -19.75 8.29 7.26
C VAL A 125 -20.84 8.48 6.20
N LYS A 126 -22.03 8.91 6.62
CA LYS A 126 -23.19 9.09 5.73
C LYS A 126 -22.86 10.10 4.63
N GLY A 127 -23.29 9.82 3.40
CA GLY A 127 -23.17 10.73 2.26
C GLY A 127 -21.87 10.63 1.47
N PHE A 128 -20.89 9.83 1.92
CA PHE A 128 -19.74 9.46 1.10
C PHE A 128 -20.06 8.23 0.25
N GLU A 129 -19.55 8.21 -0.99
CA GLU A 129 -19.68 7.07 -1.87
C GLU A 129 -18.88 5.86 -1.37
N LYS A 130 -19.32 4.67 -1.78
CA LYS A 130 -18.64 3.40 -1.53
C LYS A 130 -18.28 2.77 -2.88
N LEU A 131 -17.02 2.91 -3.28
CA LEU A 131 -16.47 2.40 -4.56
C LEU A 131 -15.62 1.14 -4.35
N HIS A 132 -15.45 0.27 -5.34
CA HIS A 132 -14.69 -0.99 -5.17
C HIS A 132 -15.39 -1.94 -4.18
N THR A 133 -16.69 -2.18 -4.35
CA THR A 133 -17.55 -3.03 -3.48
C THR A 133 -17.72 -4.46 -3.96
N ASN A 134 -17.03 -4.85 -5.03
CA ASN A 134 -17.27 -6.10 -5.76
C ASN A 134 -16.18 -7.15 -5.53
N GLY A 135 -15.13 -6.82 -4.78
CA GLY A 135 -14.08 -7.76 -4.41
C GLY A 135 -14.43 -8.62 -3.21
N LEU A 136 -13.44 -9.39 -2.79
CA LEU A 136 -13.47 -10.34 -1.69
C LEU A 136 -12.58 -9.90 -0.52
N SER A 137 -11.63 -8.99 -0.76
CA SER A 137 -10.66 -8.61 0.26
C SER A 137 -11.26 -7.81 1.42
N GLU A 138 -10.60 -7.91 2.58
CA GLU A 138 -10.98 -7.23 3.82
C GLU A 138 -9.82 -6.45 4.42
N VAL A 139 -10.10 -5.23 4.89
CA VAL A 139 -9.14 -4.38 5.60
C VAL A 139 -9.74 -3.92 6.92
N THR A 140 -9.12 -4.33 8.01
CA THR A 140 -9.44 -3.86 9.36
C THR A 140 -8.51 -2.71 9.73
N VAL A 141 -9.08 -1.59 10.13
CA VAL A 141 -8.35 -0.45 10.71
C VAL A 141 -8.61 -0.42 12.20
N ASP A 142 -7.54 -0.57 12.97
CA ASP A 142 -7.54 -0.68 14.42
C ASP A 142 -7.08 0.63 15.08
N ASN A 143 -8.00 1.25 15.81
CA ASN A 143 -7.79 2.45 16.61
C ASN A 143 -7.84 2.13 18.13
N SER A 144 -7.77 0.85 18.51
CA SER A 144 -8.02 0.35 19.88
C SER A 144 -7.09 0.90 20.95
N ARG A 145 -5.93 1.43 20.57
CA ARG A 145 -4.94 2.00 21.51
C ARG A 145 -4.80 3.51 21.42
N ASN A 146 -5.59 4.17 20.58
CA ASN A 146 -5.66 5.61 20.54
C ASN A 146 -6.87 6.09 21.34
N ASN A 147 -6.67 7.18 22.08
CA ASN A 147 -7.71 7.85 22.85
C ASN A 147 -8.43 8.95 22.07
N SER A 148 -8.26 8.97 20.74
CA SER A 148 -8.85 9.94 19.84
C SER A 148 -9.72 9.27 18.80
N ASP A 149 -10.82 9.92 18.47
CA ASP A 149 -11.64 9.57 17.33
C ASP A 149 -10.91 9.91 16.03
N VAL A 150 -11.11 9.08 15.00
CA VAL A 150 -10.44 9.25 13.70
C VAL A 150 -11.44 9.27 12.56
N PHE A 151 -11.17 10.16 11.60
CA PHE A 151 -11.83 10.18 10.30
C PHE A 151 -10.88 9.56 9.27
N VAL A 152 -11.30 8.47 8.63
CA VAL A 152 -10.44 7.61 7.82
C VAL A 152 -10.95 7.50 6.39
N LYS A 153 -10.03 7.54 5.44
CA LYS A 153 -10.22 7.26 4.02
C LYS A 153 -9.34 6.08 3.62
N LEU A 154 -9.95 5.06 3.00
CA LEU A 154 -9.23 4.11 2.15
C LEU A 154 -9.13 4.72 0.76
N VAL A 155 -7.92 4.88 0.25
CA VAL A 155 -7.67 5.59 -1.00
C VAL A 155 -7.10 4.61 -2.00
N SER A 156 -7.71 4.51 -3.18
CA SER A 156 -7.12 3.77 -4.28
C SER A 156 -6.02 4.61 -4.91
N ILE A 157 -4.90 3.95 -5.19
CA ILE A 157 -3.76 4.54 -5.88
C ILE A 157 -3.44 3.80 -7.19
N ASP A 158 -4.37 2.96 -7.67
CA ASP A 158 -4.30 2.30 -8.97
C ASP A 158 -4.78 3.27 -10.06
N GLY A 159 -3.84 3.95 -10.69
CA GLY A 159 -4.13 4.93 -11.74
C GLY A 159 -3.31 6.20 -11.62
N PRO A 160 -3.55 7.21 -12.47
CA PRO A 160 -2.81 8.46 -12.47
C PRO A 160 -3.13 9.33 -11.24
N ASN A 161 -4.33 9.20 -10.67
CA ASN A 161 -4.82 10.01 -9.57
C ASN A 161 -5.18 9.14 -8.36
N ALA A 162 -4.97 9.65 -7.16
CA ALA A 162 -5.42 9.02 -5.93
C ALA A 162 -6.81 9.53 -5.54
N TYR A 163 -7.72 8.63 -5.14
CA TYR A 163 -9.10 9.01 -4.77
C TYR A 163 -9.68 8.09 -3.68
N PRO A 164 -10.56 8.60 -2.81
CA PRO A 164 -11.13 7.82 -1.71
C PRO A 164 -12.17 6.84 -2.24
N VAL A 165 -12.05 5.57 -1.86
CA VAL A 165 -13.01 4.50 -2.21
C VAL A 165 -13.93 4.13 -1.05
N ARG A 166 -13.49 4.39 0.18
CA ARG A 166 -14.25 4.22 1.41
C ARG A 166 -13.92 5.34 2.38
N THR A 167 -14.94 5.84 3.04
CA THR A 167 -14.80 6.88 4.05
C THR A 167 -15.60 6.50 5.29
N PHE A 168 -14.92 6.44 6.43
CA PHE A 168 -15.48 5.91 7.67
C PHE A 168 -14.91 6.63 8.89
N PHE A 169 -15.63 6.47 9.99
CA PHE A 169 -15.31 6.99 11.30
C PHE A 169 -14.99 5.84 12.23
N ILE A 170 -13.99 6.01 13.08
CA ILE A 170 -13.69 5.07 14.17
C ILE A 170 -13.57 5.87 15.46
N PRO A 171 -14.36 5.57 16.50
CA PRO A 171 -14.20 6.21 17.79
C PRO A 171 -12.86 5.82 18.43
N ALA A 172 -12.44 6.59 19.43
CA ALA A 172 -11.36 6.23 20.34
C ALA A 172 -11.54 4.79 20.84
N TYR A 173 -10.46 4.04 20.89
CA TYR A 173 -10.43 2.63 21.32
C TYR A 173 -11.25 1.65 20.46
N GLY A 174 -11.75 2.08 19.30
CA GLY A 174 -12.52 1.24 18.38
C GLY A 174 -11.69 0.60 17.26
N SER A 175 -12.35 -0.18 16.41
CA SER A 175 -11.82 -0.66 15.14
C SER A 175 -12.94 -0.73 14.09
N PHE A 176 -12.59 -0.79 12.82
CA PHE A 176 -13.55 -0.95 11.74
C PHE A 176 -13.02 -1.83 10.62
N THR A 177 -13.81 -2.82 10.20
CA THR A 177 -13.47 -3.69 9.06
C THR A 177 -14.25 -3.26 7.83
N VAL A 178 -13.51 -2.94 6.78
CA VAL A 178 -14.02 -2.67 5.45
C VAL A 178 -14.00 -3.98 4.66
N ASN A 179 -15.17 -4.44 4.25
CA ASN A 179 -15.33 -5.69 3.51
C ASN A 179 -15.54 -5.46 2.01
N LYS A 180 -15.37 -6.54 1.24
CA LYS A 180 -15.65 -6.61 -0.21
C LYS A 180 -14.89 -5.56 -1.01
N ILE A 181 -13.60 -5.43 -0.73
CA ILE A 181 -12.73 -4.48 -1.41
C ILE A 181 -12.13 -5.19 -2.63
N ASN A 182 -12.17 -4.54 -3.79
CA ASN A 182 -11.52 -5.04 -5.00
C ASN A 182 -10.00 -5.19 -4.77
N ALA A 183 -9.38 -6.21 -5.38
CA ALA A 183 -7.94 -6.27 -5.52
C ALA A 183 -7.35 -4.98 -6.13
N GLY A 184 -6.17 -4.57 -5.66
CA GLY A 184 -5.55 -3.31 -6.06
C GLY A 184 -4.55 -2.74 -5.04
N ASN A 185 -3.92 -1.61 -5.39
CA ASN A 185 -3.06 -0.84 -4.51
C ASN A 185 -3.83 0.29 -3.81
N TYR A 186 -3.60 0.41 -2.51
CA TYR A 186 -4.27 1.36 -1.64
C TYR A 186 -3.31 2.02 -0.65
N ASP A 187 -3.74 3.14 -0.09
CA ASP A 187 -3.21 3.68 1.16
C ASP A 187 -4.36 4.05 2.13
N ILE A 188 -4.04 4.16 3.42
CA ILE A 188 -4.94 4.72 4.43
C ILE A 188 -4.52 6.17 4.69
N ARG A 189 -5.49 7.08 4.64
CA ARG A 189 -5.35 8.47 5.09
C ARG A 189 -6.30 8.70 6.24
N TYR A 190 -5.84 9.32 7.33
CA TYR A 190 -6.70 9.63 8.45
C TYR A 190 -6.41 10.98 9.10
N LYS A 191 -7.46 11.55 9.71
CA LYS A 191 -7.41 12.75 10.55
C LYS A 191 -7.72 12.36 11.99
N ASP A 192 -6.83 12.71 12.90
CA ASP A 192 -7.06 12.67 14.33
C ASP A 192 -7.98 13.83 14.73
N LEU A 193 -9.16 13.53 15.27
CA LEU A 193 -10.17 14.52 15.60
C LEU A 193 -9.96 15.21 16.96
N SER A 194 -8.89 14.90 17.69
CA SER A 194 -8.50 15.61 18.92
C SER A 194 -7.52 16.75 18.66
N ASN A 195 -6.72 16.65 17.60
CA ASN A 195 -5.63 17.58 17.32
C ASN A 195 -5.55 18.03 15.85
N GLY A 196 -6.37 17.46 14.97
CA GLY A 196 -6.42 17.80 13.54
C GLY A 196 -5.31 17.19 12.70
N GLY A 197 -4.43 16.38 13.32
CA GLY A 197 -3.28 15.79 12.66
C GLY A 197 -3.69 14.84 11.54
N LEU A 198 -3.08 15.04 10.39
CA LEU A 198 -3.28 14.20 9.20
C LEU A 198 -2.13 13.21 9.07
N SER A 199 -2.46 11.99 8.67
CA SER A 199 -1.47 10.94 8.46
C SER A 199 -1.83 10.01 7.32
N ARG A 200 -0.81 9.51 6.63
CA ARG A 200 -0.92 8.51 5.56
C ARG A 200 -0.08 7.28 5.89
N SER A 201 -0.57 6.09 5.53
CA SER A 201 0.20 4.84 5.60
C SER A 201 1.21 4.69 4.46
N ASP A 202 2.10 3.71 4.60
CA ASP A 202 2.72 3.08 3.44
C ASP A 202 1.63 2.50 2.51
N PRO A 203 1.85 2.51 1.18
CA PRO A 203 1.01 1.78 0.25
C PRO A 203 0.98 0.28 0.55
N PHE A 204 -0.14 -0.35 0.23
CA PHE A 204 -0.31 -1.79 0.36
C PHE A 204 -1.12 -2.34 -0.82
N ASN A 205 -0.95 -3.63 -1.09
CA ASN A 205 -1.65 -4.33 -2.15
C ASN A 205 -2.68 -5.30 -1.55
N LEU A 206 -3.85 -5.38 -2.17
CA LEU A 206 -4.86 -6.41 -1.94
C LEU A 206 -4.92 -7.29 -3.19
N GLU A 207 -4.86 -8.60 -2.98
CA GLU A 207 -4.84 -9.59 -4.05
C GLU A 207 -6.09 -10.47 -4.02
N GLU A 208 -6.49 -10.92 -5.21
CA GLU A 208 -7.48 -11.97 -5.39
C GLU A 208 -6.95 -12.96 -6.43
N ILE A 209 -6.70 -14.20 -6.01
CA ILE A 209 -6.09 -15.23 -6.83
C ILE A 209 -7.07 -16.38 -6.97
N ARG A 210 -7.50 -16.67 -8.20
CA ARG A 210 -8.30 -17.87 -8.50
C ARG A 210 -7.41 -19.10 -8.43
N THR A 211 -7.76 -20.03 -7.55
CA THR A 211 -7.15 -21.34 -7.42
C THR A 211 -8.13 -22.43 -7.89
N TYR A 212 -7.68 -23.67 -7.92
CA TYR A 212 -8.55 -24.81 -8.26
C TYR A 212 -9.72 -24.98 -7.25
N ASP A 213 -9.47 -24.67 -5.97
CA ASP A 213 -10.43 -24.88 -4.87
C ASP A 213 -11.26 -23.63 -4.52
N GLY A 214 -11.08 -22.51 -5.22
CA GLY A 214 -11.81 -21.27 -4.97
C GLY A 214 -11.02 -20.01 -5.29
N THR A 215 -11.35 -18.89 -4.64
CA THR A 215 -10.58 -17.64 -4.77
C THR A 215 -9.92 -17.34 -3.43
N GLN A 216 -8.59 -17.27 -3.41
CA GLN A 216 -7.83 -16.73 -2.29
C GLN A 216 -7.86 -15.20 -2.36
N TYR A 217 -7.97 -14.53 -1.21
CA TYR A 217 -8.06 -13.08 -1.15
C TYR A 217 -7.37 -12.52 0.09
N SER A 218 -7.02 -11.24 0.07
CA SER A 218 -6.32 -10.58 1.17
C SER A 218 -7.26 -10.28 2.35
N THR A 219 -6.81 -10.59 3.57
CA THR A 219 -7.40 -10.12 4.82
C THR A 219 -6.30 -9.48 5.66
N MET A 220 -6.43 -8.20 5.98
CA MET A 220 -5.37 -7.45 6.65
C MET A 220 -5.88 -6.64 7.84
N THR A 221 -5.02 -6.44 8.84
CA THR A 221 -5.25 -5.51 9.95
C THR A 221 -4.15 -4.44 10.00
N MET A 222 -4.56 -3.18 10.07
CA MET A 222 -3.70 -2.00 10.16
C MET A 222 -3.94 -1.27 11.47
N THR A 223 -2.89 -0.98 12.22
CA THR A 223 -2.98 -0.27 13.50
C THR A 223 -2.63 1.21 13.33
N LEU A 224 -3.50 2.13 13.78
CA LEU A 224 -3.29 3.58 13.66
C LEU A 224 -2.36 4.17 14.74
N TYR A 225 -1.84 3.36 15.64
CA TYR A 225 -0.98 3.81 16.73
C TYR A 225 0.48 3.42 16.48
N LYS A 226 1.41 4.30 16.85
CA LYS A 226 2.86 4.06 16.75
C LYS A 226 3.28 3.03 17.80
N VAL A 227 3.29 1.75 17.43
CA VAL A 227 4.03 0.73 18.19
C VAL A 227 5.48 0.75 17.72
N LYS A 228 6.45 0.64 18.65
CA LYS A 228 7.78 0.13 18.25
C LYS A 228 7.55 -1.25 17.63
N GLN A 229 7.73 -1.38 16.31
CA GLN A 229 7.41 -2.57 15.49
C GLN A 229 5.92 -2.79 15.12
N GLY A 230 5.12 -1.72 14.99
CA GLY A 230 3.80 -1.86 14.36
C GLY A 230 3.90 -2.29 12.88
N ASN A 231 2.89 -2.99 12.37
CA ASN A 231 2.88 -3.49 10.98
C ASN A 231 2.71 -2.38 9.93
N MET A 232 2.50 -1.13 10.35
CA MET A 232 2.30 0.02 9.47
C MET A 232 3.14 1.21 9.92
N LYS A 233 3.88 1.81 8.99
CA LYS A 233 4.49 3.14 9.17
C LYS A 233 3.51 4.19 8.67
N THR A 234 3.40 5.29 9.40
CA THR A 234 2.56 6.43 9.02
C THR A 234 3.37 7.71 8.99
N TYR A 235 3.01 8.59 8.07
CA TYR A 235 3.69 9.84 7.81
C TYR A 235 2.74 11.01 7.85
N GLY A 236 3.23 12.21 8.19
CA GLY A 236 2.44 13.42 8.08
C GLY A 236 1.97 13.66 6.64
N LEU A 237 0.77 14.21 6.51
CA LEU A 237 0.08 14.46 5.24
C LEU A 237 -0.41 15.91 5.22
N SER A 238 -0.34 16.61 4.08
CA SER A 238 -0.92 17.95 3.97
C SER A 238 -2.43 17.89 3.65
N GLU A 239 -3.17 18.96 3.96
CA GLU A 239 -4.65 18.96 3.82
C GLU A 239 -5.10 18.82 2.36
N ASP A 240 -4.31 19.30 1.39
CA ASP A 240 -4.55 19.10 -0.06
C ASP A 240 -4.39 17.64 -0.50
N GLU A 241 -3.62 16.85 0.24
CA GLU A 241 -3.45 15.42 0.00
C GLU A 241 -4.46 14.58 0.80
N PHE A 242 -5.32 15.17 1.63
CA PHE A 242 -6.26 14.41 2.46
C PHE A 242 -7.59 14.13 1.79
#